data_AF-A0A348PD63-F1
#
_entry.id   AF-A0A348PD63-F1
#
_cell.length_a   1.000
_cell.length_b   1.000
_cell.length_c   1.000
_cell.angle_alpha   90.00
_cell.angle_beta   90.00
_cell.angle_gamma   90.00
#
_symmetry.space_group_name_H-M   'P 1'
#
loop_
_entity.id
_entity.type
_entity.pdbx_description
1 polymer ?
#
loop_
_entity_poly.entity_id
_entity_poly.type
_entity_poly.pdbx_seq_one_letter_code
_entity_poly.pdbx_strand_id
1 'polypeptide(L)'
;MGVAVMAPVAADKFSRSSKDKVELAIPTNDDFSSTTVLFSTAGGSTPPACPADLNLNGVVDGPDLAILLGAWGPCPGVCPADFNGDGVVGGSDLSVVLSAWGPCPL
;
A
#
# COMPACT_ATOMS: atom_id res chain seq x y z
N MET A 1 -7.63 -51.96 -17.98
CA MET A 1 -7.27 -51.14 -19.15
C MET A 1 -8.48 -50.34 -19.59
N GLY A 2 -8.33 -49.03 -19.78
CA GLY A 2 -9.22 -48.20 -20.61
C GLY A 2 -10.39 -47.52 -19.89
N VAL A 3 -10.16 -46.32 -19.36
CA VAL A 3 -11.22 -45.32 -19.24
C VAL A 3 -11.02 -44.29 -20.36
N ALA A 4 -12.00 -44.17 -21.26
CA ALA A 4 -12.00 -43.17 -22.32
C ALA A 4 -13.28 -42.31 -22.19
N VAL A 5 -13.09 -41.18 -21.49
CA VAL A 5 -13.49 -39.82 -21.86
C VAL A 5 -14.88 -39.64 -22.51
N MET A 6 -15.79 -39.10 -21.71
CA MET A 6 -16.98 -38.38 -22.19
C MET A 6 -16.54 -37.07 -22.86
N ALA A 7 -17.16 -36.77 -24.00
CA ALA A 7 -16.89 -35.66 -24.91
C ALA A 7 -16.86 -34.25 -24.25
N PRO A 8 -16.18 -33.27 -24.86
CA PRO A 8 -16.15 -31.89 -24.35
C PRO A 8 -17.49 -31.19 -24.61
N VAL A 9 -18.09 -30.63 -23.55
CA VAL A 9 -19.16 -29.64 -23.70
C VAL A 9 -18.57 -28.36 -24.29
N ALA A 10 -19.30 -27.82 -25.26
CA ALA A 10 -18.92 -26.71 -26.10
C ALA A 10 -18.48 -25.46 -25.32
N ALA A 11 -17.46 -24.78 -25.84
CA ALA A 11 -17.02 -23.47 -25.40
C ALA A 11 -18.07 -22.41 -25.76
N ASP A 12 -18.69 -21.82 -24.73
CA ASP A 12 -19.44 -20.58 -24.91
C ASP A 12 -18.47 -19.38 -24.97
N LYS A 13 -18.73 -18.52 -25.94
CA LYS A 13 -17.84 -17.44 -26.36
C LYS A 13 -17.87 -16.30 -25.34
N PHE A 14 -16.81 -16.11 -24.57
CA PHE A 14 -16.61 -14.86 -23.84
C PHE A 14 -15.56 -13.99 -24.55
N SER A 15 -16.06 -13.16 -25.47
CA SER A 15 -15.29 -12.06 -26.04
C SER A 15 -15.12 -10.96 -24.99
N ARG A 16 -13.90 -10.78 -24.45
CA ARG A 16 -13.44 -9.48 -23.96
C ARG A 16 -11.98 -9.27 -24.33
N SER A 17 -11.78 -8.62 -25.47
CA SER A 17 -10.56 -7.88 -25.75
C SER A 17 -10.58 -6.60 -24.93
N SER A 18 -9.60 -6.46 -24.03
CA SER A 18 -8.84 -5.23 -23.75
C SER A 18 -8.52 -5.11 -22.25
N LYS A 19 -7.38 -5.75 -21.91
CA LYS A 19 -6.40 -5.51 -20.83
C LYS A 19 -6.92 -5.23 -19.40
N ASP A 20 -6.38 -6.04 -18.49
CA ASP A 20 -6.39 -5.89 -17.02
C ASP A 20 -7.64 -6.44 -16.30
N LYS A 21 -7.76 -7.77 -16.30
CA LYS A 21 -8.72 -8.52 -15.48
C LYS A 21 -8.10 -8.76 -14.09
N VAL A 22 -8.61 -8.09 -13.05
CA VAL A 22 -8.43 -8.56 -11.66
C VAL A 22 -9.67 -9.37 -11.30
N GLU A 23 -9.57 -10.70 -11.36
CA GLU A 23 -10.54 -11.60 -10.75
C GLU A 23 -9.82 -12.53 -9.78
N LEU A 24 -10.29 -12.51 -8.54
CA LEU A 24 -9.75 -13.23 -7.40
C LEU A 24 -9.94 -14.74 -7.58
N ALA A 25 -8.85 -15.50 -7.74
CA ALA A 25 -8.85 -16.96 -7.65
C ALA A 25 -7.61 -17.41 -6.85
N ILE A 26 -7.83 -18.08 -5.71
CA ILE A 26 -6.76 -18.63 -4.86
C ILE A 26 -6.34 -19.98 -5.49
N PRO A 27 -5.08 -20.18 -5.92
CA PRO A 27 -4.68 -21.44 -6.55
C PRO A 27 -4.55 -22.56 -5.52
N THR A 28 -5.11 -23.73 -5.84
CA THR A 28 -4.98 -24.98 -5.10
C THR A 28 -3.54 -25.50 -5.18
N ASN A 29 -3.06 -25.98 -4.04
CA ASN A 29 -1.72 -26.42 -3.72
C ASN A 29 -1.31 -27.75 -4.38
N ASP A 30 -1.16 -27.78 -5.71
CA ASP A 30 -0.57 -28.92 -6.42
C ASP A 30 0.22 -28.41 -7.65
N ASP A 31 1.48 -28.00 -7.42
CA ASP A 31 2.63 -28.09 -8.35
C ASP A 31 3.82 -27.26 -7.80
N PHE A 32 4.62 -27.88 -6.92
CA PHE A 32 5.88 -27.31 -6.44
C PHE A 32 6.98 -27.54 -7.48
N SER A 33 6.99 -26.73 -8.54
CA SER A 33 8.18 -26.47 -9.35
C SER A 33 7.98 -25.18 -10.14
N SER A 34 8.73 -24.14 -9.75
CA SER A 34 8.74 -22.82 -10.40
C SER A 34 7.40 -22.07 -10.38
N THR A 35 6.76 -22.00 -9.22
CA THR A 35 5.94 -20.84 -8.84
C THR A 35 6.60 -20.21 -7.63
N THR A 36 7.76 -19.60 -7.85
CA THR A 36 8.14 -18.45 -7.04
C THR A 36 7.12 -17.40 -7.41
N VAL A 37 6.07 -17.28 -6.60
CA VAL A 37 5.34 -16.02 -6.47
C VAL A 37 6.41 -14.98 -6.12
N LEU A 38 6.98 -14.37 -7.15
CA LEU A 38 7.59 -13.07 -7.02
C LEU A 38 6.41 -12.18 -6.66
N PHE A 39 6.10 -12.13 -5.37
CA PHE A 39 5.66 -10.89 -4.78
C PHE A 39 6.77 -9.92 -5.17
N SER A 40 6.61 -9.28 -6.34
CA SER A 40 7.29 -8.03 -6.59
C SER A 40 6.73 -7.09 -5.53
N THR A 41 7.32 -7.16 -4.35
CA THR A 41 7.68 -5.95 -3.64
C THR A 41 8.53 -5.18 -4.64
N ALA A 42 7.88 -4.35 -5.46
CA ALA A 42 8.59 -3.26 -6.11
C ALA A 42 9.22 -2.47 -4.95
N GLY A 43 10.50 -2.72 -4.69
CA GLY A 43 11.21 -2.23 -3.52
C GLY A 43 10.85 -2.98 -2.24
N GLY A 44 11.80 -3.76 -1.72
CA GLY A 44 11.97 -3.80 -0.27
C GLY A 44 12.46 -2.42 0.18
N SER A 45 11.59 -1.42 0.16
CA SER A 45 11.80 -0.22 0.94
C SER A 45 11.31 -0.58 2.33
N THR A 46 12.25 -0.65 3.29
CA THR A 46 11.90 -0.15 4.62
C THR A 46 11.13 1.14 4.39
N PRO A 47 9.90 1.32 4.93
CA PRO A 47 9.16 2.56 4.76
C PRO A 47 10.18 3.67 4.99
N PRO A 48 10.39 4.55 4.00
CA PRO A 48 11.45 5.53 4.12
C PRO A 48 11.24 6.24 5.45
N ALA A 49 12.32 6.48 6.19
CA ALA A 49 12.25 7.04 7.53
C ALA A 49 11.78 8.51 7.44
N CYS A 50 10.49 8.67 7.19
CA CYS A 50 9.75 9.90 6.97
C CYS A 50 8.65 9.94 8.01
N PRO A 51 8.96 10.39 9.23
CA PRO A 51 7.94 10.55 10.26
C PRO A 51 6.79 11.46 9.78
N ALA A 52 7.11 12.45 8.92
CA ALA A 52 6.16 13.42 8.39
C ALA A 52 5.27 12.90 7.24
N ASP A 53 5.51 11.70 6.70
CA ASP A 53 4.60 11.07 5.74
C ASP A 53 3.51 10.32 6.52
N LEU A 54 2.43 11.05 6.82
CA LEU A 54 1.36 10.61 7.71
C LEU A 54 0.37 9.69 6.99
N ASN A 55 0.30 9.77 5.66
CA ASN A 55 -0.56 8.91 4.85
C ASN A 55 0.18 7.70 4.22
N LEU A 56 1.51 7.63 4.40
CA LEU A 56 2.39 6.54 3.99
C LEU A 56 2.44 6.31 2.47
N ASN A 57 2.38 7.38 1.68
CA ASN A 57 2.46 7.31 0.22
C ASN A 57 3.89 7.49 -0.35
N GLY A 58 4.88 7.73 0.51
CA GLY A 58 6.28 7.97 0.14
C GLY A 58 6.61 9.41 -0.25
N VAL A 59 5.73 10.38 0.01
CA VAL A 59 5.94 11.81 -0.23
C VAL A 59 5.29 12.62 0.88
N VAL A 60 5.98 13.65 1.38
CA VAL A 60 5.39 14.61 2.33
C VAL A 60 4.81 15.77 1.52
N ASP A 61 3.48 15.84 1.45
CA ASP A 61 2.79 16.87 0.69
C ASP A 61 1.48 17.37 1.35
N GLY A 62 0.59 17.94 0.54
CA GLY A 62 -0.65 18.57 1.03
C GLY A 62 -1.54 17.65 1.87
N PRO A 63 -1.79 16.40 1.45
CA PRO A 63 -2.39 15.34 2.27
C PRO A 63 -1.81 15.22 3.68
N ASP A 64 -0.49 15.18 3.86
CA ASP A 64 0.13 15.05 5.19
C ASP A 64 -0.07 16.30 6.03
N LEU A 65 0.07 17.47 5.41
CA LEU A 65 -0.24 18.74 6.06
C LEU A 65 -1.71 18.79 6.51
N ALA A 66 -2.64 18.30 5.69
CA ALA A 66 -4.06 18.25 6.04
C ALA A 66 -4.33 17.31 7.22
N ILE A 67 -3.62 16.18 7.31
CA ILE A 67 -3.71 15.27 8.45
C ILE A 67 -3.19 15.96 9.72
N LEU A 68 -2.04 16.66 9.64
CA LEU A 68 -1.49 17.41 10.77
C LEU A 68 -2.46 18.50 11.25
N LEU A 69 -3.00 19.30 10.34
CA LEU A 69 -3.96 20.36 10.67
C LEU A 69 -5.29 19.80 11.20
N GLY A 70 -5.70 18.61 10.76
CA GLY A 70 -6.85 17.89 11.31
C GLY A 70 -6.64 17.43 12.76
N ALA A 71 -5.39 17.25 13.18
CA ALA A 71 -5.01 16.86 14.53
C ALA A 71 -4.61 18.05 15.43
N TRP A 72 -4.72 19.29 14.95
CA TRP A 72 -4.21 20.48 15.64
C TRP A 72 -4.79 20.66 17.05
N GLY A 73 -3.91 20.90 18.02
CA GLY A 73 -4.26 21.09 19.43
C GLY A 73 -3.84 19.91 20.32
N PRO A 74 -4.50 19.73 21.48
CA PRO A 74 -4.09 18.73 22.46
C PRO A 74 -4.10 17.31 21.91
N CYS A 75 -3.02 16.58 22.19
CA CYS A 75 -2.86 15.16 21.91
C CYS A 75 -2.88 14.33 23.21
N PRO A 76 -4.06 13.96 23.74
CA PRO A 76 -4.14 13.05 24.88
C PRO A 76 -3.90 11.61 24.41
N GLY A 77 -2.63 11.21 24.26
CA GLY A 77 -2.24 9.84 23.94
C GLY A 77 -1.18 9.75 22.85
N VAL A 78 -1.34 8.81 21.94
CA VAL A 78 -0.44 8.63 20.79
C VAL A 78 -1.01 9.40 19.61
N CYS A 79 -0.34 10.46 19.18
CA CYS A 79 -0.64 11.15 17.93
C CYS A 79 0.52 11.01 16.97
N PRO A 80 0.29 10.45 15.77
CA PRO A 80 1.32 10.37 14.74
C PRO A 80 1.86 11.75 14.30
N ALA A 81 1.07 12.81 14.46
CA ALA A 81 1.44 14.18 14.10
C ALA A 81 2.12 14.98 15.23
N ASP A 82 2.28 14.39 16.43
CA ASP A 82 3.06 14.98 17.53
C ASP A 82 4.50 14.44 17.43
N PHE A 83 5.34 15.15 16.70
CA PHE A 83 6.69 14.72 16.38
C PHE A 83 7.69 15.05 17.48
N ASN A 84 7.40 16.08 18.27
CA ASN A 84 8.27 16.49 19.38
C ASN A 84 7.90 15.81 20.72
N GLY A 85 6.73 15.17 20.79
CA GLY A 85 6.23 14.43 21.95
C GLY A 85 5.82 15.33 23.11
N ASP A 86 5.43 16.58 22.85
CA ASP A 86 5.03 17.52 23.90
C ASP A 86 3.55 17.40 24.30
N GLY A 87 2.79 16.52 23.64
CA GLY A 87 1.38 16.29 23.90
C GLY A 87 0.47 17.30 23.22
N VAL A 88 0.97 18.11 22.28
CA VAL A 88 0.20 19.08 21.50
C VAL A 88 0.69 19.09 20.06
N VAL A 89 -0.22 18.87 19.09
CA VAL A 89 0.09 19.09 17.68
C VAL A 89 0.00 20.58 17.38
N GLY A 90 1.13 21.21 17.05
CA GLY A 90 1.19 22.65 16.86
C GLY A 90 2.25 23.12 15.88
N GLY A 91 2.73 24.36 16.08
CA GLY A 91 3.69 24.99 15.18
C GLY A 91 5.03 24.26 15.11
N SER A 92 5.45 23.63 16.20
CA SER A 92 6.65 22.78 16.25
C SER A 92 6.52 21.62 15.26
N ASP A 93 5.40 20.90 15.28
CA ASP A 93 5.17 19.75 14.41
C ASP A 93 4.93 20.17 12.96
N LEU A 94 4.23 21.29 12.76
CA LEU A 94 4.06 21.87 11.43
C LEU A 94 5.41 22.16 10.77
N SER A 95 6.38 22.67 11.54
CA SER A 95 7.72 22.94 11.02
C SER A 95 8.44 21.66 10.57
N VAL A 96 8.16 20.51 11.18
CA VAL A 96 8.71 19.21 10.79
C VAL A 96 8.15 18.79 9.43
N VAL A 97 6.83 18.88 9.21
CA VAL A 97 6.20 18.57 7.92
C VAL A 97 6.75 19.47 6.80
N LEU A 98 6.85 20.78 7.07
CA LEU A 98 7.36 21.73 6.09
C LEU A 98 8.86 21.52 5.78
N SER A 99 9.64 21.09 6.76
CA SER A 99 11.07 20.81 6.58
C SER A 99 11.31 19.51 5.80
N ALA A 100 10.37 18.57 5.84
CA ALA A 100 10.43 17.29 5.15
C ALA A 100 9.73 17.28 3.78
N TRP A 101 9.25 18.43 3.30
CA TRP A 101 8.42 18.53 2.10
C TRP A 101 9.06 17.89 0.86
N GLY A 102 8.30 17.06 0.16
CA GLY A 102 8.73 16.35 -1.03
C GLY A 102 8.96 14.85 -0.82
N PRO A 103 9.64 14.18 -1.77
CA PRO A 103 9.80 12.73 -1.76
C PRO A 103 10.59 12.24 -0.57
N CYS A 104 10.20 11.09 -0.06
CA CYS A 104 10.89 10.44 1.03
C CYS A 104 12.23 9.80 0.61
N PRO A 105 13.30 9.93 1.41
CA PRO A 105 14.58 9.30 1.11
C PRO A 105 14.47 7.77 1.25
N LEU A 106 14.88 7.04 0.20
CA LEU A 106 14.93 5.57 0.19
C LEU A 106 16.02 5.00 1.11
#